data_AF-A0A4S9SQX2-F1
#
_entry.id   AF-A0A4S9SQX2-F1
#
_cell.length_a   1.000
_cell.length_b   1.000
_cell.length_c   1.000
_cell.angle_alpha   90.00
_cell.angle_beta   90.00
_cell.angle_gamma   90.00
#
_symmetry.space_group_name_H-M   'P 1'
#
loop_
_entity.id
_entity.type
_entity.pdbx_description
1 polymer ?
#
loop_
_entity_poly.entity_id
_entity_poly.type
_entity_poly.pdbx_seq_one_letter_code
_entity_poly.pdbx_strand_id
1 'polypeptide(L)'
;MTGSFYRPGRNINHRVKLAVCGELVGGSLAAMLTLTECRLQGPYVAAAAINEPIVDWVFPEDDGVDEESVADRFSSFVEALQSGRKPKAKSKPRPTSFLTFAENGILNADTLLKARNNLFRKHDDYFDTFASPLFNFRTAGVAVPSPQPKTPADDFAELSLYERDDFHQQQMKMSSLSYRLQNPDMQAEETAESTKKPRKSHKRWPNAGSGLRIPQMRISSAATSPLSDQVGEFARLIQKSIVAQEIKTVEADGDEAAKEAAYMLAERQIYHRTPESMRLWSLGQTHDLRHIAHWFEQILQ
;
A
#
# COMPACT_ATOMS: atom_id res chain seq x y z
N MET A 1 -23.00 15.01 16.58
CA MET A 1 -22.28 14.84 17.86
C MET A 1 -21.05 13.99 17.61
N THR A 2 -19.89 14.62 17.50
CA THR A 2 -18.60 13.98 17.20
C THR A 2 -17.97 13.48 18.49
N GLY A 3 -18.06 12.16 18.74
CA GLY A 3 -17.36 11.53 19.86
C GLY A 3 -15.86 11.65 19.63
N SER A 4 -15.21 12.55 20.38
CA SER A 4 -13.76 12.61 20.48
C SER A 4 -13.27 11.31 21.10
N PHE A 5 -12.37 10.60 20.41
CA PHE A 5 -11.69 9.42 20.94
C PHE A 5 -10.72 9.88 22.04
N TYR A 6 -11.25 10.11 23.24
CA TYR A 6 -10.49 10.42 24.43
C TYR A 6 -9.67 9.19 24.86
N ARG A 7 -8.34 9.29 24.78
CA ARG A 7 -7.44 8.34 25.43
C ARG A 7 -7.05 8.91 26.81
N PRO A 8 -7.41 8.25 27.92
CA PRO A 8 -7.05 8.71 29.25
C PRO A 8 -5.51 8.83 29.40
N GLY A 9 -5.03 9.96 29.93
CA GLY A 9 -3.62 10.17 30.28
C GLY A 9 -2.79 11.06 29.35
N ARG A 10 -3.31 11.53 28.21
CA ARG A 10 -2.64 12.55 27.38
C ARG A 10 -3.31 13.91 27.57
N ASN A 11 -2.54 14.90 28.01
CA ASN A 11 -2.98 16.27 28.16
C ASN A 11 -3.33 16.84 26.76
N ILE A 12 -4.61 17.10 26.49
CA ILE A 12 -5.13 17.57 25.19
C ILE A 12 -4.46 18.86 24.70
N ASN A 13 -3.88 19.61 25.64
CA ASN A 13 -3.28 20.92 25.42
C ASN A 13 -1.81 20.89 24.94
N HIS A 14 -1.16 19.72 24.87
CA HIS A 14 0.24 19.64 24.40
C HIS A 14 0.33 19.04 22.99
N ARG A 15 0.25 19.92 21.98
CA ARG A 15 0.51 19.57 20.58
C ARG A 15 2.01 19.48 20.36
N VAL A 16 2.57 18.28 20.42
CA VAL A 16 3.95 18.01 20.03
C VAL A 16 4.00 17.69 18.54
N LYS A 17 4.74 18.48 17.78
CA LYS A 17 5.04 18.17 16.38
C LYS A 17 6.27 17.25 16.34
N LEU A 18 6.18 16.15 15.60
CA LEU A 18 7.29 15.23 15.38
C LEU A 18 7.67 15.24 13.89
N ALA A 19 8.96 15.15 13.62
CA ALA A 19 9.47 14.84 12.29
C ALA A 19 10.07 13.44 12.31
N VAL A 20 9.80 12.66 11.27
CA VAL A 20 10.34 11.30 11.12
C VAL A 20 11.17 11.20 9.87
N CYS A 21 12.26 10.45 9.92
CA CYS A 21 12.99 10.09 8.72
C CYS A 21 13.38 8.63 8.71
N GLY A 22 13.53 8.07 7.52
CA GLY A 22 13.93 6.68 7.36
C GLY A 22 14.36 6.34 5.95
N GLU A 23 15.19 5.31 5.85
CA GLU A 23 15.70 4.76 4.60
C GLU A 23 15.36 3.27 4.49
N LEU A 24 15.06 2.76 3.29
CA LEU A 24 14.73 1.36 3.03
C LEU A 24 13.60 0.87 3.95
N VAL A 25 13.83 -0.16 4.77
CA VAL A 25 12.87 -0.66 5.78
C VAL A 25 12.51 0.42 6.81
N GLY A 26 13.49 1.23 7.23
CA GLY A 26 13.24 2.38 8.09
C GLY A 26 12.38 3.44 7.37
N GLY A 27 12.50 3.52 6.04
CA GLY A 27 11.65 4.36 5.21
C GLY A 27 10.21 3.86 5.15
N SER A 28 10.01 2.54 5.08
CA SER A 28 8.68 1.90 5.21
C SER A 28 8.04 2.22 6.56
N LEU A 29 8.81 2.13 7.64
CA LEU A 29 8.35 2.46 8.98
C LEU A 29 8.01 3.95 9.10
N ALA A 30 8.88 4.83 8.61
CA ALA A 30 8.63 6.27 8.58
C ALA A 30 7.36 6.59 7.78
N ALA A 31 7.14 5.93 6.64
CA ALA A 31 5.93 6.05 5.86
C ALA A 31 4.70 5.65 6.69
N MET A 32 4.74 4.48 7.36
CA MET A 32 3.60 4.08 8.18
C MET A 32 3.31 5.01 9.35
N LEU A 33 4.32 5.43 10.10
CA LEU A 33 4.14 6.41 11.18
C LEU A 33 3.52 7.71 10.66
N THR A 34 3.95 8.14 9.49
CA THR A 34 3.40 9.33 8.82
C THR A 34 1.93 9.15 8.48
N LEU A 35 1.53 7.96 8.06
CA LEU A 35 0.13 7.67 7.74
C LEU A 35 -0.71 7.52 9.02
N THR A 36 -0.27 6.77 10.02
CA THR A 36 -1.10 6.43 11.19
C THR A 36 -1.09 7.46 12.32
N GLU A 37 -0.01 8.23 12.45
CA GLU A 37 0.19 9.21 13.52
C GLU A 37 0.08 10.67 13.01
N CYS A 38 -0.68 10.91 11.93
CA CYS A 38 -0.97 12.26 11.41
C CYS A 38 -2.32 12.84 11.89
N ARG A 39 -2.64 12.58 13.16
CA ARG A 39 -3.90 13.04 13.78
C ARG A 39 -3.86 14.55 14.01
N LEU A 40 -4.99 15.23 13.78
CA LEU A 40 -5.12 16.66 14.11
C LEU A 40 -5.12 16.94 15.63
N GLN A 41 -5.29 15.92 16.47
CA GLN A 41 -5.38 16.06 17.93
C GLN A 41 -4.25 15.27 18.62
N GLY A 42 -3.58 15.92 19.57
CA GLY A 42 -2.44 15.35 20.31
C GLY A 42 -1.09 15.48 19.58
N PRO A 43 -0.06 14.75 20.04
CA PRO A 43 1.20 14.61 19.31
C PRO A 43 0.97 14.00 17.93
N TYR A 44 1.64 14.53 16.91
CA TYR A 44 1.47 14.07 15.54
C TYR A 44 2.75 14.22 14.72
N VAL A 45 2.86 13.39 13.68
CA VAL A 45 3.91 13.53 12.67
C VAL A 45 3.55 14.71 11.76
N ALA A 46 4.33 15.78 11.84
CA ALA A 46 4.15 17.01 11.08
C ALA A 46 4.95 17.01 9.76
N ALA A 47 6.04 16.24 9.71
CA ALA A 47 6.89 16.12 8.54
C ALA A 47 7.52 14.72 8.44
N ALA A 48 7.75 14.26 7.22
CA ALA A 48 8.48 13.02 6.96
C ALA A 48 9.50 13.17 5.84
N ALA A 49 10.71 12.65 6.03
CA ALA A 49 11.69 12.48 4.95
C ALA A 49 11.98 11.00 4.76
N ILE A 50 11.78 10.48 3.56
CA ILE A 50 11.80 9.05 3.31
C ILE A 50 12.62 8.76 2.06
N ASN A 51 13.64 7.91 2.18
CA ASN A 51 14.57 7.61 1.10
C ASN A 51 14.55 6.13 0.72
N GLU A 52 14.38 5.84 -0.58
CA GLU A 52 14.25 4.49 -1.14
C GLU A 52 13.36 3.57 -0.28
N PRO A 53 12.14 3.98 0.11
CA PRO A 53 11.33 3.15 1.02
C PRO A 53 10.81 1.90 0.31
N ILE A 54 10.73 0.80 1.07
CA ILE A 54 10.07 -0.43 0.60
C ILE A 54 8.58 -0.32 0.98
N VAL A 55 7.76 0.14 0.06
CA VAL A 55 6.33 0.42 0.32
C VAL A 55 5.40 -0.71 -0.10
N ASP A 56 5.91 -1.69 -0.84
CA ASP A 56 5.25 -2.91 -1.29
C ASP A 56 6.25 -4.08 -1.29
N TRP A 57 6.08 -5.02 -0.35
CA TRP A 57 6.89 -6.25 -0.27
C TRP A 57 6.43 -7.34 -1.25
N VAL A 58 5.29 -7.13 -1.92
CA VAL A 58 4.84 -7.98 -3.01
C VAL A 58 5.58 -7.56 -4.28
N PHE A 59 6.87 -7.93 -4.32
CA PHE A 59 7.68 -7.74 -5.51
C PHE A 59 7.08 -8.51 -6.68
N PRO A 60 7.15 -7.98 -7.91
CA PRO A 60 6.84 -8.76 -9.10
C PRO A 60 7.80 -9.94 -9.13
N GLU A 61 7.27 -11.15 -8.93
CA GLU A 61 8.03 -12.35 -9.22
C GLU A 61 8.07 -12.48 -10.74
N ASP A 62 9.12 -13.09 -11.27
CA ASP A 62 9.14 -13.48 -12.67
C ASP A 62 8.16 -14.65 -12.80
N ASP A 63 6.86 -14.33 -12.80
CA ASP A 63 5.81 -15.24 -13.23
C ASP A 63 6.08 -15.42 -14.71
N GLY A 64 7.02 -16.32 -15.02
CA GLY A 64 7.65 -16.46 -16.33
C GLY A 64 6.60 -16.22 -17.38
N VAL A 65 6.77 -15.10 -18.11
CA VAL A 65 5.83 -14.51 -19.06
C VAL A 65 4.75 -15.51 -19.41
N ASP A 66 3.51 -15.35 -18.92
CA ASP A 66 2.36 -16.14 -19.36
C ASP A 66 2.43 -16.13 -20.91
N GLU A 67 3.05 -17.15 -21.51
CA GLU A 67 3.06 -17.34 -22.94
C GLU A 67 1.60 -17.61 -23.22
N GLU A 68 0.88 -16.55 -23.61
CA GLU A 68 -0.56 -16.57 -23.81
C GLU A 68 -0.85 -17.82 -24.64
N SER A 69 -1.39 -18.84 -23.96
CA SER A 69 -1.46 -20.20 -24.49
C SER A 69 -2.19 -20.13 -25.81
N VAL A 70 -1.86 -21.02 -26.75
CA VAL A 70 -2.60 -21.12 -28.02
C VAL A 70 -4.11 -21.21 -27.76
N ALA A 71 -4.50 -21.83 -26.64
CA ALA A 71 -5.89 -21.90 -26.18
C ALA A 71 -6.48 -20.54 -25.73
N ASP A 72 -5.72 -19.69 -25.02
CA ASP A 72 -6.17 -18.35 -24.60
C ASP A 72 -6.32 -17.40 -25.79
N ARG A 73 -5.40 -17.49 -26.75
CA ARG A 73 -5.49 -16.76 -28.02
C ARG A 73 -6.71 -17.20 -28.83
N PHE A 74 -6.94 -18.51 -28.91
CA PHE A 74 -8.10 -19.05 -29.61
C PHE A 74 -9.42 -18.64 -28.94
N SER A 75 -9.47 -18.68 -27.61
CA SER A 75 -10.66 -18.30 -26.82
C SER A 75 -10.99 -16.82 -26.98
N SER A 76 -9.98 -15.94 -26.87
CA SER A 76 -10.17 -14.49 -27.08
C SER A 76 -10.56 -14.14 -28.52
N PHE A 77 -10.09 -14.92 -29.50
CA PHE A 77 -10.46 -14.76 -30.91
C PHE A 77 -11.91 -15.18 -31.18
N VAL A 78 -12.36 -16.30 -30.61
CA VAL A 78 -13.76 -16.77 -30.70
C VAL A 78 -14.72 -15.79 -30.02
N GLU A 79 -14.34 -15.26 -28.86
CA GLU A 79 -15.15 -14.27 -28.12
C GLU A 79 -15.23 -12.91 -28.86
N ALA A 80 -14.17 -12.52 -29.58
CA ALA A 80 -14.16 -11.34 -30.44
C ALA A 80 -15.06 -11.51 -31.68
N LEU A 81 -15.09 -12.72 -32.28
CA LEU A 81 -15.99 -13.06 -33.39
C LEU A 81 -17.46 -13.03 -32.98
N GLN A 82 -17.78 -13.46 -31.76
CA GLN A 82 -19.17 -13.48 -31.26
C GLN A 82 -19.67 -12.10 -30.80
N SER A 83 -18.79 -11.24 -30.28
CA SER A 83 -19.17 -9.94 -29.72
C SER A 83 -19.09 -8.76 -30.70
N GLY A 84 -18.54 -8.96 -31.91
CA GLY A 84 -18.37 -7.91 -32.92
C GLY A 84 -17.43 -6.76 -32.50
N ARG A 85 -16.72 -6.90 -31.38
CA ARG A 85 -15.78 -5.90 -30.86
C ARG A 85 -14.40 -6.11 -31.48
N LYS A 86 -13.85 -5.06 -32.09
CA LYS A 86 -12.43 -5.08 -32.52
C LYS A 86 -11.54 -5.39 -31.31
N PRO A 87 -10.64 -6.38 -31.38
CA PRO A 87 -9.77 -6.70 -30.26
C PRO A 87 -8.88 -5.48 -29.98
N LYS A 88 -9.00 -4.91 -28.78
CA LYS A 88 -7.99 -3.98 -28.29
C LYS A 88 -6.72 -4.79 -28.09
N ALA A 89 -5.70 -4.53 -28.89
CA ALA A 89 -4.40 -5.14 -28.71
C ALA A 89 -3.95 -4.88 -27.27
N LYS A 90 -3.83 -5.95 -26.47
CA LYS A 90 -3.25 -5.86 -25.14
C LYS A 90 -1.80 -5.40 -25.35
N SER A 91 -1.46 -4.17 -24.94
CA SER A 91 -0.08 -3.73 -24.95
C SER A 91 0.72 -4.66 -24.05
N LYS A 92 1.87 -5.16 -24.53
CA LYS A 92 2.76 -5.97 -23.69
C LYS A 92 3.03 -5.23 -22.37
N PRO A 93 2.94 -5.89 -21.20
CA PRO A 93 3.22 -5.25 -19.93
C PRO A 93 4.65 -4.71 -19.97
N ARG A 94 4.83 -3.45 -19.56
CA ARG A 94 6.16 -2.86 -19.44
C ARG A 94 6.92 -3.62 -18.34
N PRO A 95 8.21 -3.94 -18.53
CA PRO A 95 9.02 -4.49 -17.46
C PRO A 95 9.05 -3.52 -16.29
N THR A 96 8.90 -4.03 -15.08
CA THR A 96 8.94 -3.23 -13.86
C THR A 96 10.38 -2.77 -13.60
N SER A 97 10.54 -1.65 -12.91
CA SER A 97 11.81 -1.16 -12.36
C SER A 97 12.54 -2.23 -11.54
N PHE A 98 11.79 -3.06 -10.79
CA PHE A 98 12.35 -4.17 -10.02
C PHE A 98 13.13 -5.16 -10.88
N LEU A 99 12.61 -5.51 -12.06
CA LEU A 99 13.28 -6.39 -13.03
C LEU A 99 14.34 -5.63 -13.84
N THR A 100 14.03 -4.40 -14.26
CA THR A 100 14.90 -3.59 -15.13
C THR A 100 16.20 -3.21 -14.44
N PHE A 101 16.15 -2.95 -13.13
CA PHE A 101 17.30 -2.55 -12.32
C PHE A 101 17.66 -3.62 -11.26
N ALA A 102 17.36 -4.89 -11.56
CA ALA A 102 17.61 -6.00 -10.65
C ALA A 102 19.08 -6.13 -10.23
N GLU A 103 20.01 -5.81 -11.14
CA GLU A 103 21.47 -5.93 -10.93
C GLU A 103 22.14 -4.64 -10.45
N ASN A 104 21.38 -3.67 -9.92
CA ASN A 104 21.98 -2.43 -9.43
C ASN A 104 23.01 -2.69 -8.32
N GLY A 105 24.20 -2.11 -8.44
CA GLY A 105 25.34 -2.38 -7.57
C GLY A 105 25.20 -1.88 -6.12
N ILE A 106 24.24 -0.99 -5.84
CA ILE A 106 23.96 -0.52 -4.47
C ILE A 106 22.84 -1.34 -3.84
N LEU A 107 21.74 -1.55 -4.57
CA LEU A 107 20.58 -2.31 -4.12
C LEU A 107 20.11 -3.23 -5.24
N ASN A 108 20.32 -4.52 -5.08
CA ASN A 108 19.90 -5.52 -6.06
C ASN A 108 18.62 -6.26 -5.63
N ALA A 109 17.91 -6.83 -6.60
CA ALA A 109 16.67 -7.57 -6.38
C ALA A 109 16.87 -8.80 -5.50
N ASP A 110 17.98 -9.51 -5.66
CA ASP A 110 18.32 -10.70 -4.86
C ASP A 110 18.46 -10.36 -3.36
N THR A 111 19.09 -9.24 -3.02
CA THR A 111 19.21 -8.78 -1.62
C THR A 111 17.85 -8.40 -1.06
N LEU A 112 16.99 -7.75 -1.86
CA LEU A 112 15.62 -7.42 -1.44
C LEU A 112 14.77 -8.68 -1.21
N LEU A 113 14.88 -9.70 -2.06
CA LEU A 113 14.19 -10.98 -1.89
C LEU A 113 14.72 -11.76 -0.68
N LYS A 114 16.05 -11.78 -0.47
CA LYS A 114 16.66 -12.36 0.74
C LYS A 114 16.18 -11.64 2.00
N ALA A 115 16.14 -10.30 1.98
CA ALA A 115 15.62 -9.52 3.10
C ALA A 115 14.14 -9.82 3.37
N ARG A 116 13.31 -9.92 2.32
CA ARG A 116 11.90 -10.32 2.44
C ARG A 116 11.75 -11.67 3.14
N ASN A 117 12.51 -12.67 2.69
CA ASN A 117 12.44 -14.03 3.25
C ASN A 117 12.97 -14.11 4.69
N ASN A 118 13.86 -13.19 5.10
CA ASN A 118 14.36 -13.10 6.47
C ASN A 118 13.41 -12.32 7.41
N LEU A 119 12.71 -11.30 6.88
CA LEU A 119 11.82 -10.44 7.67
C LEU A 119 10.47 -11.09 7.96
N PHE A 120 9.94 -11.86 7.02
CA PHE A 120 8.61 -12.43 7.11
C PHE A 120 8.66 -13.94 7.18
N ARG A 121 7.89 -14.50 8.11
CA ARG A 121 7.78 -15.95 8.25
C ARG A 121 6.76 -16.53 7.28
N LYS A 122 5.68 -15.79 7.00
CA LYS A 122 4.60 -16.19 6.10
C LYS A 122 4.54 -15.24 4.91
N HIS A 123 4.19 -15.77 3.74
CA HIS A 123 4.00 -14.94 2.55
C HIS A 123 2.80 -13.98 2.70
N ASP A 124 1.82 -14.34 3.53
CA ASP A 124 0.67 -13.51 3.83
C ASP A 124 1.07 -12.20 4.55
N ASP A 125 2.19 -12.22 5.29
CA ASP A 125 2.70 -11.06 6.02
C ASP A 125 3.18 -9.95 5.06
N TYR A 126 3.50 -10.28 3.79
CA TYR A 126 3.81 -9.27 2.77
C TYR A 126 2.63 -8.33 2.50
N PHE A 127 1.41 -8.84 2.72
CA PHE A 127 0.14 -8.16 2.47
C PHE A 127 -0.34 -7.33 3.66
N ASP A 128 0.39 -7.34 4.78
CA ASP A 128 0.10 -6.47 5.92
C ASP A 128 0.29 -5.00 5.49
N THR A 129 -0.75 -4.18 5.73
CA THR A 129 -0.72 -2.74 5.51
C THR A 129 0.37 -2.01 6.29
N PHE A 130 0.82 -2.56 7.42
CA PHE A 130 1.93 -1.99 8.19
C PHE A 130 3.28 -2.24 7.50
N ALA A 131 3.50 -3.47 7.02
CA ALA A 131 4.72 -3.83 6.31
C ALA A 131 4.80 -3.18 4.93
N SER A 132 3.67 -3.14 4.22
CA SER A 132 3.50 -2.61 2.87
C SER A 132 2.56 -1.39 2.89
N PRO A 133 3.06 -0.18 3.24
CA PRO A 133 2.27 1.05 3.35
C PRO A 133 1.36 1.36 2.15
N LEU A 134 1.76 0.92 0.95
CA LEU A 134 1.02 1.13 -0.28
C LEU A 134 -0.40 0.53 -0.22
N PHE A 135 -0.62 -0.50 0.60
CA PHE A 135 -1.93 -1.15 0.76
C PHE A 135 -2.96 -0.36 1.58
N ASN A 136 -2.57 0.78 2.14
CA ASN A 136 -3.53 1.78 2.61
C ASN A 136 -4.29 2.41 1.43
N PHE A 137 -3.66 2.54 0.27
CA PHE A 137 -4.19 3.27 -0.88
C PHE A 137 -4.67 2.38 -2.03
N ARG A 138 -4.32 1.10 -2.03
CA ARG A 138 -4.79 0.14 -3.03
C ARG A 138 -4.80 -1.30 -2.53
N THR A 139 -5.41 -2.20 -3.30
CA THR A 139 -5.19 -3.65 -3.16
C THR A 139 -3.88 -4.09 -3.80
N ALA A 140 -3.37 -5.26 -3.40
CA ALA A 140 -2.13 -5.82 -3.95
C ALA A 140 -2.24 -6.19 -5.44
N GLY A 141 -3.42 -6.64 -5.87
CA GLY A 141 -3.67 -7.07 -7.25
C GLY A 141 -2.97 -8.36 -7.66
N VAL A 142 -2.51 -9.12 -6.66
CA VAL A 142 -2.18 -10.54 -6.77
C VAL A 142 -2.91 -11.27 -5.66
N ALA A 143 -3.12 -12.57 -5.82
CA ALA A 143 -3.77 -13.38 -4.80
C ALA A 143 -2.85 -13.50 -3.59
N VAL A 144 -3.41 -13.31 -2.40
CA VAL A 144 -2.74 -13.72 -1.17
C VAL A 144 -2.61 -15.23 -1.24
N PRO A 145 -1.41 -15.81 -1.06
CA PRO A 145 -1.26 -17.26 -1.03
C PRO A 145 -2.26 -17.88 -0.06
N SER A 146 -2.89 -18.99 -0.45
CA SER A 146 -3.77 -19.69 0.49
C SER A 146 -2.93 -20.13 1.69
N PRO A 147 -3.39 -19.90 2.93
CA PRO A 147 -2.64 -20.31 4.11
C PRO A 147 -2.37 -21.81 4.00
N GLN A 148 -1.09 -22.18 3.84
CA GLN A 148 -0.75 -23.58 3.69
C GLN A 148 -1.17 -24.34 4.94
N PRO A 149 -1.93 -25.45 4.82
CA PRO A 149 -2.21 -26.28 5.97
C PRO A 149 -0.95 -27.09 6.27
N LYS A 150 -0.13 -26.62 7.23
CA LYS A 150 0.89 -27.42 7.93
C LYS A 150 1.48 -26.66 9.11
N THR A 151 1.50 -27.36 10.25
CA THR A 151 2.20 -27.10 11.52
C THR A 151 2.38 -25.62 11.89
N PRO A 152 1.71 -25.12 12.94
CA PRO A 152 1.91 -23.76 13.40
C PRO A 152 3.40 -23.48 13.61
N ALA A 153 3.87 -22.35 13.07
CA ALA A 153 5.27 -21.98 13.12
C ALA A 153 5.76 -21.71 14.56
N ASP A 154 4.83 -21.38 15.47
CA ASP A 154 5.02 -21.18 16.90
C ASP A 154 3.68 -21.28 17.67
N ASP A 155 3.75 -21.32 19.00
CA ASP A 155 2.58 -21.44 19.91
C ASP A 155 1.56 -20.30 19.71
N PHE A 156 2.01 -19.10 19.34
CA PHE A 156 1.13 -17.96 19.08
C PHE A 156 0.33 -18.17 17.78
N ALA A 157 0.98 -18.66 16.72
CA ALA A 157 0.30 -19.04 15.50
C ALA A 157 -0.71 -20.16 15.75
N GLU A 158 -0.39 -21.12 16.63
CA GLU A 158 -1.32 -22.17 17.04
C GLU A 158 -2.57 -21.61 17.73
N LEU A 159 -2.41 -20.72 18.71
CA LEU A 159 -3.53 -20.06 19.38
C LEU A 159 -4.40 -19.26 18.40
N SER A 160 -3.79 -18.54 17.45
CA SER A 160 -4.54 -17.77 16.45
C SER A 160 -5.38 -18.65 15.51
N LEU A 161 -4.92 -19.89 15.23
CA LEU A 161 -5.68 -20.86 14.46
C LEU A 161 -6.89 -21.35 15.26
N TYR A 162 -6.69 -21.69 16.55
CA TYR A 162 -7.78 -22.10 17.42
C TYR A 162 -8.85 -21.00 17.58
N GLU A 163 -8.46 -19.74 17.80
CA GLU A 163 -9.40 -18.61 17.88
C GLU A 163 -10.21 -18.45 16.59
N ARG A 164 -9.56 -18.58 15.43
CA ARG A 164 -10.20 -18.46 14.13
C ARG A 164 -11.18 -19.61 13.86
N ASP A 165 -10.81 -20.84 14.22
CA ASP A 165 -11.68 -22.01 14.10
C ASP A 165 -12.88 -21.93 15.04
N ASP A 166 -12.69 -21.45 16.27
CA ASP A 166 -13.77 -21.21 17.23
C ASP A 166 -14.73 -20.13 16.75
N PHE A 167 -14.21 -19.01 16.22
CA PHE A 167 -15.02 -17.96 15.63
C PHE A 167 -15.80 -18.47 14.42
N HIS A 168 -15.15 -19.23 13.54
CA HIS A 168 -15.79 -19.83 12.37
C HIS A 168 -16.89 -20.82 12.79
N GLN A 169 -16.63 -21.66 13.79
CA GLN A 169 -17.65 -22.55 14.35
C GLN A 169 -18.81 -21.78 14.97
N GLN A 170 -18.56 -20.70 15.71
CA GLN A 170 -19.61 -19.86 16.29
C GLN A 170 -20.44 -19.18 15.21
N GLN A 171 -19.79 -18.65 14.17
CA GLN A 171 -20.46 -18.04 13.02
C GLN A 171 -21.31 -19.08 12.26
N MET A 172 -20.79 -20.28 12.04
CA MET A 172 -21.53 -21.38 11.40
C MET A 172 -22.69 -21.89 12.26
N LYS A 173 -22.52 -21.95 13.59
CA LYS A 173 -23.62 -22.29 14.52
C LYS A 173 -24.73 -21.22 14.46
N MET A 174 -24.36 -19.94 14.42
CA MET A 174 -25.30 -18.82 14.29
C MET A 174 -25.98 -18.76 12.93
N SER A 175 -25.25 -18.96 11.84
CA SER A 175 -25.79 -18.93 10.47
C SER A 175 -26.61 -20.18 10.14
N SER A 176 -26.30 -21.34 10.74
CA SER A 176 -27.07 -22.57 10.56
C SER A 176 -28.51 -22.48 11.08
N LEU A 177 -28.78 -21.56 12.02
CA LEU A 177 -30.14 -21.28 12.51
C LEU A 177 -30.96 -20.44 11.53
N SER A 178 -30.34 -19.56 10.75
CA SER A 178 -31.02 -18.71 9.75
C SER A 178 -31.07 -19.34 8.36
N TYR A 179 -30.04 -20.10 7.96
CA TYR A 179 -29.90 -20.63 6.59
C TYR A 179 -30.75 -21.88 6.34
N ARG A 180 -30.95 -22.74 7.37
CA ARG A 180 -31.76 -23.96 7.27
C ARG A 180 -33.25 -23.73 7.02
N LEU A 181 -33.75 -22.51 7.28
CA LEU A 181 -35.15 -22.16 7.06
C LEU A 181 -35.41 -21.54 5.69
N GLN A 182 -34.37 -21.15 4.94
CA GLN A 182 -34.55 -20.35 3.73
C GLN A 182 -34.24 -21.06 2.42
N ASN A 183 -33.27 -21.99 2.32
CA ASN A 183 -32.92 -22.60 1.03
C ASN A 183 -32.42 -24.06 1.16
N PRO A 184 -33.21 -25.08 0.76
CA PRO A 184 -32.76 -26.47 0.73
C PRO A 184 -31.86 -26.84 -0.46
N ASP A 185 -31.82 -26.03 -1.53
CA ASP A 185 -31.35 -26.50 -2.86
C ASP A 185 -30.08 -25.81 -3.43
N MET A 186 -29.27 -25.11 -2.64
CA MET A 186 -28.06 -24.44 -3.14
C MET A 186 -26.75 -24.95 -2.52
N GLN A 187 -26.52 -26.27 -2.57
CA GLN A 187 -25.24 -26.87 -2.14
C GLN A 187 -24.28 -27.23 -3.29
N ALA A 188 -24.54 -26.79 -4.53
CA ALA A 188 -23.72 -27.16 -5.68
C ALA A 188 -23.00 -26.00 -6.41
N GLU A 189 -23.21 -24.74 -6.04
CA GLU A 189 -22.65 -23.59 -6.80
C GLU A 189 -21.54 -22.78 -6.11
N GLU A 190 -21.19 -23.04 -4.85
CA GLU A 190 -20.13 -22.26 -4.17
C GLU A 190 -18.69 -22.64 -4.55
N THR A 191 -18.48 -23.70 -5.33
CA THR A 191 -17.13 -24.15 -5.74
C THR A 191 -16.61 -23.49 -7.02
N ALA A 192 -17.39 -22.63 -7.69
CA ALA A 192 -17.09 -22.16 -9.05
C ALA A 192 -16.60 -20.69 -9.15
N GLU A 193 -16.42 -19.96 -8.05
CA GLU A 193 -16.11 -18.51 -8.10
C GLU A 193 -14.64 -18.13 -7.84
N SER A 194 -13.71 -19.10 -7.75
CA SER A 194 -12.32 -18.85 -7.31
C SER A 194 -11.27 -18.56 -8.40
N THR A 195 -11.64 -18.40 -9.68
CA THR A 195 -10.63 -18.35 -10.78
C THR A 195 -10.27 -16.95 -11.30
N LYS A 196 -10.85 -15.86 -10.78
CA LYS A 196 -10.52 -14.50 -11.26
C LYS A 196 -9.28 -13.97 -10.54
N LYS A 197 -8.14 -13.85 -11.26
CA LYS A 197 -6.93 -13.15 -10.77
C LYS A 197 -7.36 -11.79 -10.16
N PRO A 198 -7.07 -11.51 -8.87
CA PRO A 198 -7.53 -10.30 -8.22
C PRO A 198 -6.90 -9.07 -8.87
N ARG A 199 -7.66 -7.98 -8.99
CA ARG A 199 -7.20 -6.75 -9.66
C ARG A 199 -6.75 -5.72 -8.63
N LYS A 200 -5.73 -4.91 -9.00
CA LYS A 200 -5.39 -3.69 -8.26
C LYS A 200 -6.58 -2.73 -8.31
N SER A 201 -7.09 -2.33 -7.15
CA SER A 201 -8.15 -1.34 -7.00
C SER A 201 -7.74 -0.29 -5.98
N HIS A 202 -8.09 0.97 -6.21
CA HIS A 202 -7.78 2.03 -5.25
C HIS A 202 -8.66 1.91 -4.00
N LYS A 203 -8.04 2.11 -2.84
CA LYS A 203 -8.71 2.27 -1.56
C LYS A 203 -8.72 3.73 -1.18
N ARG A 204 -9.76 4.12 -0.46
CA ARG A 204 -9.86 5.46 0.09
C ARG A 204 -9.19 5.49 1.45
N TRP A 205 -8.11 6.26 1.54
CA TRP A 205 -7.43 6.55 2.79
C TRP A 205 -7.02 8.02 2.77
N PRO A 206 -7.09 8.77 3.89
CA PRO A 206 -7.73 8.37 5.14
C PRO A 206 -9.24 8.17 5.01
N ASN A 207 -9.81 7.35 5.89
CA ASN A 207 -11.26 7.17 5.97
C ASN A 207 -11.93 8.50 6.36
N ALA A 208 -13.13 8.77 5.81
CA ALA A 208 -13.89 9.95 6.20
C ALA A 208 -14.13 9.97 7.72
N GLY A 209 -13.95 11.12 8.34
CA GLY A 209 -14.15 11.28 9.79
C GLY A 209 -13.04 10.69 10.66
N SER A 210 -11.95 10.16 10.07
CA SER A 210 -10.80 9.63 10.84
C SER A 210 -10.01 10.70 11.60
N GLY A 211 -10.16 11.98 11.23
CA GLY A 211 -9.37 13.08 11.80
C GLY A 211 -7.88 13.05 11.45
N LEU A 212 -7.51 12.20 10.49
CA LEU A 212 -6.16 12.09 9.95
C LEU A 212 -5.99 13.07 8.78
N ARG A 213 -4.91 13.85 8.82
CA ARG A 213 -4.53 14.74 7.74
C ARG A 213 -3.09 14.45 7.36
N ILE A 214 -2.87 14.05 6.12
CA ILE A 214 -1.54 13.75 5.61
C ILE A 214 -0.62 14.95 5.91
N PRO A 215 0.61 14.74 6.42
CA PRO A 215 1.56 15.82 6.68
C PRO A 215 2.45 16.10 5.47
N GLN A 216 3.41 17.02 5.62
CA GLN A 216 4.38 17.29 4.56
C GLN A 216 5.37 16.12 4.43
N MET A 217 5.65 15.69 3.20
CA MET A 217 6.56 14.57 2.95
C MET A 217 7.58 14.92 1.88
N ARG A 218 8.84 14.55 2.13
CA ARG A 218 9.90 14.48 1.12
C ARG A 218 10.21 13.02 0.87
N ILE A 219 9.95 12.56 -0.35
CA ILE A 219 10.16 11.18 -0.77
C ILE A 219 11.26 11.20 -1.83
N SER A 220 12.28 10.35 -1.70
CA SER A 220 13.30 10.20 -2.73
C SER A 220 13.45 8.74 -3.15
N SER A 221 13.53 8.51 -4.46
CA SER A 221 13.93 7.22 -5.04
C SER A 221 14.56 7.47 -6.40
N ALA A 222 15.71 6.85 -6.64
CA ALA A 222 16.46 7.04 -7.87
C ALA A 222 15.76 6.41 -9.06
N ALA A 223 15.92 7.02 -10.23
CA ALA A 223 15.37 6.51 -11.48
C ALA A 223 15.89 5.10 -11.81
N THR A 224 17.11 4.77 -11.38
CA THR A 224 17.75 3.45 -11.55
C THR A 224 17.52 2.51 -10.37
N SER A 225 16.61 2.82 -9.44
CA SER A 225 16.29 1.96 -8.29
C SER A 225 15.31 0.87 -8.68
N PRO A 226 15.47 -0.38 -8.18
CA PRO A 226 14.46 -1.43 -8.31
C PRO A 226 13.15 -1.09 -7.55
N LEU A 227 13.17 -0.08 -6.68
CA LEU A 227 11.99 0.38 -5.93
C LEU A 227 11.28 1.58 -6.60
N SER A 228 11.81 2.11 -7.71
CA SER A 228 11.36 3.40 -8.25
C SER A 228 9.88 3.43 -8.65
N ASP A 229 9.35 2.34 -9.23
CA ASP A 229 7.93 2.27 -9.60
C ASP A 229 7.02 2.29 -8.37
N GLN A 230 7.33 1.51 -7.34
CA GLN A 230 6.48 1.42 -6.15
C GLN A 230 6.52 2.74 -5.36
N VAL A 231 7.68 3.41 -5.31
CA VAL A 231 7.82 4.72 -4.65
C VAL A 231 7.09 5.81 -5.44
N GLY A 232 7.23 5.82 -6.76
CA GLY A 232 6.48 6.74 -7.63
C GLY A 232 4.97 6.54 -7.55
N GLU A 233 4.51 5.28 -7.49
CA GLU A 233 3.12 4.94 -7.26
C GLU A 233 2.64 5.46 -5.90
N PHE A 234 3.41 5.24 -4.85
CA PHE A 234 3.10 5.68 -3.49
C PHE A 234 2.94 7.20 -3.41
N ALA A 235 3.89 7.97 -3.94
CA ALA A 235 3.84 9.43 -3.96
C ALA A 235 2.57 9.93 -4.68
N ARG A 236 2.25 9.36 -5.85
CA ARG A 236 1.05 9.71 -6.62
C ARG A 236 -0.24 9.39 -5.86
N LEU A 237 -0.30 8.24 -5.17
CA LEU A 237 -1.48 7.84 -4.40
C LEU A 237 -1.69 8.72 -3.16
N ILE A 238 -0.61 9.15 -2.50
CA ILE A 238 -0.68 10.13 -1.41
C ILE A 238 -1.21 11.47 -1.93
N GLN A 239 -0.65 12.00 -3.03
CA GLN A 239 -1.11 13.25 -3.63
C GLN A 239 -2.60 13.17 -4.00
N LYS A 240 -3.02 12.07 -4.63
CA LYS A 240 -4.43 11.81 -4.95
C LYS A 240 -5.32 11.78 -3.71
N SER A 241 -4.82 11.22 -2.61
CA SER A 241 -5.52 11.21 -1.33
C SER A 241 -5.72 12.63 -0.79
N ILE A 242 -4.67 13.46 -0.78
CA ILE A 242 -4.75 14.87 -0.37
C ILE A 242 -5.81 15.61 -1.20
N VAL A 243 -5.75 15.49 -2.52
CA VAL A 243 -6.72 16.12 -3.43
C VAL A 243 -8.15 15.69 -3.09
N ALA A 244 -8.37 14.39 -2.88
CA ALA A 244 -9.69 13.87 -2.52
C ALA A 244 -10.17 14.33 -1.13
N GLN A 245 -9.26 14.60 -0.19
CA GLN A 245 -9.59 15.19 1.10
C GLN A 245 -9.99 16.66 0.94
N GLU A 246 -9.19 17.45 0.22
CA GLU A 246 -9.39 18.89 0.06
C GLU A 246 -10.67 19.20 -0.73
N ILE A 247 -10.93 18.53 -1.86
CA ILE A 247 -12.17 18.71 -2.65
C ILE A 247 -13.41 18.45 -1.79
N LYS A 248 -13.37 17.41 -0.95
CA LYS A 248 -14.48 17.08 -0.07
C LYS A 248 -14.67 18.13 1.04
N THR A 249 -13.59 18.71 1.56
CA THR A 249 -13.68 19.70 2.64
C THR A 249 -14.24 21.04 2.17
N VAL A 250 -14.02 21.42 0.91
CA VAL A 250 -14.50 22.69 0.34
C VAL A 250 -15.92 22.55 -0.24
N GLU A 251 -16.53 21.36 -0.18
CA GLU A 251 -17.80 21.04 -0.87
C GLU A 251 -17.79 21.42 -2.36
N ALA A 252 -16.60 21.47 -2.96
CA ALA A 252 -16.36 22.04 -4.28
C ALA A 252 -16.56 21.01 -5.41
N ASP A 253 -17.49 20.07 -5.24
CA ASP A 253 -17.71 19.01 -6.20
C ASP A 253 -18.19 19.62 -7.54
N GLY A 254 -17.30 19.65 -8.54
CA GLY A 254 -17.54 20.25 -9.86
C GLY A 254 -16.86 21.61 -10.12
N ASP A 255 -16.12 22.18 -9.16
CA ASP A 255 -15.33 23.40 -9.38
C ASP A 255 -13.89 23.06 -9.81
N GLU A 256 -13.56 23.34 -11.09
CA GLU A 256 -12.22 23.10 -11.62
C GLU A 256 -11.15 23.97 -10.93
N ALA A 257 -11.48 25.18 -10.45
CA ALA A 257 -10.52 26.04 -9.75
C ALA A 257 -10.16 25.47 -8.37
N ALA A 258 -11.13 24.93 -7.64
CA ALA A 258 -10.89 24.27 -6.37
C ALA A 258 -10.07 22.99 -6.53
N LYS A 259 -10.32 22.24 -7.60
CA LYS A 259 -9.55 21.04 -7.95
C LYS A 259 -8.11 21.36 -8.31
N GLU A 260 -7.87 22.39 -9.11
CA GLU A 260 -6.51 22.88 -9.43
C GLU A 260 -5.78 23.32 -8.16
N ALA A 261 -6.44 24.10 -7.28
CA ALA A 261 -5.87 24.50 -6.00
C ALA A 261 -5.51 23.30 -5.11
N ALA A 262 -6.35 22.26 -5.08
CA ALA A 262 -6.08 21.03 -4.35
C ALA A 262 -4.87 20.27 -4.90
N TYR A 263 -4.68 20.22 -6.22
CA TYR A 263 -3.48 19.66 -6.85
C TYR A 263 -2.22 20.44 -6.48
N MET A 264 -2.26 21.78 -6.58
CA MET A 264 -1.14 22.64 -6.19
C MET A 264 -0.75 22.47 -4.72
N LEU A 265 -1.74 22.29 -3.83
CA LEU A 265 -1.51 21.96 -2.43
C LEU A 265 -0.82 20.61 -2.27
N ALA A 266 -1.31 19.58 -2.96
CA ALA A 266 -0.76 18.23 -2.89
C ALA A 266 0.69 18.16 -3.41
N GLU A 267 1.02 18.86 -4.50
CA GLU A 267 2.38 18.96 -5.03
C GLU A 267 3.32 19.71 -4.10
N ARG A 268 2.85 20.80 -3.49
CA ARG A 268 3.64 21.54 -2.48
C ARG A 268 3.90 20.70 -1.23
N GLN A 269 2.91 19.91 -0.83
CA GLN A 269 2.98 19.12 0.40
C GLN A 269 3.81 17.84 0.24
N ILE A 270 3.76 17.22 -0.94
CA ILE A 270 4.45 15.97 -1.26
C ILE A 270 5.52 16.23 -2.31
N TYR A 271 6.75 16.42 -1.84
CA TYR A 271 7.91 16.57 -2.68
C TYR A 271 8.52 15.21 -3.01
N HIS A 272 8.33 14.73 -4.23
CA HIS A 272 8.94 13.49 -4.72
C HIS A 272 10.15 13.81 -5.62
N ARG A 273 11.34 13.36 -5.22
CA ARG A 273 12.60 13.59 -5.92
C ARG A 273 13.10 12.29 -6.56
N THR A 274 13.34 12.32 -7.86
CA THR A 274 13.90 11.18 -8.61
C THR A 274 15.31 11.47 -9.12
N PRO A 275 16.36 11.34 -8.29
CA PRO A 275 17.74 11.51 -8.75
C PRO A 275 18.10 10.45 -9.79
N GLU A 276 19.03 10.76 -10.71
CA GLU A 276 19.48 9.80 -11.71
C GLU A 276 20.19 8.60 -11.08
N SER A 277 21.05 8.85 -10.08
CA SER A 277 21.79 7.83 -9.35
C SER A 277 21.19 7.54 -7.99
N MET A 278 21.35 6.30 -7.53
CA MET A 278 20.95 5.88 -6.19
C MET A 278 21.80 6.55 -5.11
N ARG A 279 21.11 7.04 -4.08
CA ARG A 279 21.69 7.87 -3.03
C ARG A 279 21.17 7.43 -1.68
N LEU A 280 21.86 6.51 -1.03
CA LEU A 280 21.52 6.09 0.33
C LEU A 280 22.22 6.98 1.37
N TRP A 281 21.48 7.42 2.38
CA TRP A 281 21.98 8.15 3.54
C TRP A 281 22.99 7.32 4.33
N SER A 282 22.78 6.01 4.43
CA SER A 282 23.72 5.07 5.05
C SER A 282 25.09 5.02 4.37
N LEU A 283 25.18 5.38 3.09
CA LEU A 283 26.43 5.43 2.32
C LEU A 283 27.16 6.78 2.43
N GLY A 284 26.86 7.57 3.46
CA GLY A 284 27.61 8.79 3.77
C GLY A 284 27.13 10.06 3.06
N GLN A 285 25.90 10.07 2.53
CA GLN A 285 25.31 11.25 1.89
C GLN A 285 24.78 12.29 2.91
N THR A 286 25.69 12.77 3.75
CA THR A 286 25.39 13.69 4.87
C THR A 286 24.80 15.04 4.44
N HIS A 287 25.07 15.46 3.20
CA HIS A 287 24.53 16.70 2.63
C HIS A 287 22.99 16.68 2.55
N ASP A 288 22.41 15.54 2.16
CA ASP A 288 20.96 15.43 2.02
C ASP A 288 20.29 15.40 3.40
N LEU A 289 20.92 14.74 4.39
CA LEU A 289 20.46 14.75 5.77
C LEU A 289 20.50 16.16 6.40
N ARG A 290 21.54 16.97 6.14
CA ARG A 290 21.60 18.37 6.63
C ARG A 290 20.46 19.22 6.08
N HIS A 291 20.15 19.07 4.78
CA HIS A 291 19.02 19.75 4.16
C HIS A 291 17.67 19.30 4.72
N ILE A 292 17.53 18.02 5.02
CA ILE A 292 16.33 17.46 5.67
C ILE A 292 16.20 18.00 7.10
N ALA A 293 17.29 18.03 7.87
CA ALA A 293 17.29 18.54 9.24
C ALA A 293 16.86 20.01 9.28
N HIS A 294 17.43 20.85 8.42
CA HIS A 294 17.04 22.26 8.35
C HIS A 294 15.57 22.44 7.93
N TRP A 295 15.09 21.62 7.00
CA TRP A 295 13.68 21.62 6.63
C TRP A 295 12.75 21.17 7.77
N PHE A 296 13.17 20.18 8.57
CA PHE A 296 12.43 19.80 9.77
C PHE A 296 12.37 20.94 10.78
N GLU A 297 13.47 21.65 11.03
CA GLU A 297 13.47 22.83 11.91
C GLU A 297 12.42 23.85 11.48
N GLN A 298 12.29 24.12 10.17
CA GLN A 298 11.30 25.06 9.63
C GLN A 298 9.84 24.62 9.85
N ILE A 299 9.55 23.32 9.86
CA ILE A 299 8.17 22.80 10.06
C ILE A 299 7.82 22.68 11.54
N LEU A 300 8.81 22.31 12.36
CA LEU A 300 8.61 22.03 13.77
C LEU A 300 8.55 23.30 14.63
N GLN A 301 9.18 24.39 14.20
CA GLN A 301 8.97 25.73 14.75
C GLN A 301 7.51 26.20 14.59
#